data_AF-A0A9E0PJ15-F1
#
_entry.id   AF-A0A9E0PJ15-F1
#
_cell.length_a   1.000
_cell.length_b   1.000
_cell.length_c   1.000
_cell.angle_alpha   90.00
_cell.angle_beta   90.00
_cell.angle_gamma   90.00
#
_symmetry.space_group_name_H-M   'P 1'
#
loop_
_entity.id
_entity.type
_entity.pdbx_description
1 polymer ?
#
loop_
_entity_poly.entity_id
_entity_poly.type
_entity_poly.pdbx_seq_one_letter_code
_entity_poly.pdbx_strand_id
1 'polypeptide(L)'
;MENGFRNSSYEDFNAQFQKAFYDSLQTNIYESVKWQTPAQFFIKDKKPDQNKKIVFINTDWCNTCRVMYRTTFSDTAVSSMLSKHFELVNFNPETNDKLFFQDKEFENIHSKEMPFHQLVYALSRNGLIFPQVIFMDEKNTVVDA
;
A
#
# COMPACT_ATOMS: atom_id res chain seq x y z
N MET A 1 10.87 31.07 -2.02
CA MET A 1 10.28 32.05 -2.96
C MET A 1 8.78 31.79 -2.98
N GLU A 2 8.02 32.42 -2.08
CA GLU A 2 6.57 32.26 -2.01
C GLU A 2 5.90 33.11 -3.11
N ASN A 3 4.82 32.59 -3.72
CA ASN A 3 4.03 33.19 -4.83
C ASN A 3 4.50 32.99 -6.28
N GLY A 4 5.39 32.03 -6.58
CA GLY A 4 5.78 31.73 -7.97
C GLY A 4 4.61 31.39 -8.92
N PHE A 5 3.53 30.78 -8.39
CA PHE A 5 2.34 30.40 -9.15
C PHE A 5 1.49 31.58 -9.66
N ARG A 6 1.75 32.81 -9.20
CA ARG A 6 0.99 34.00 -9.63
C ARG A 6 1.54 34.63 -10.93
N ASN A 7 2.78 34.29 -11.31
CA ASN A 7 3.50 34.91 -12.43
C ASN A 7 3.88 33.93 -13.55
N SER A 8 3.49 32.66 -13.46
CA SER A 8 3.74 31.67 -14.50
C SER A 8 2.42 31.09 -15.01
N SER A 9 2.37 30.71 -16.28
CA SER A 9 1.22 29.95 -16.79
C SER A 9 1.07 28.64 -16.00
N TYR A 10 -0.14 28.06 -16.00
CA TYR A 10 -0.35 26.75 -15.39
C TYR A 10 0.58 25.69 -16.00
N GLU A 11 0.82 25.76 -17.32
CA GLU A 11 1.71 24.84 -18.02
C GLU A 11 3.15 24.97 -17.55
N ASP A 12 3.66 26.20 -17.42
CA ASP A 12 5.01 26.47 -16.91
C ASP A 12 5.16 26.04 -15.45
N PHE A 13 4.17 26.35 -14.61
CA PHE A 13 4.17 25.92 -13.22
C PHE A 13 4.18 24.39 -13.13
N ASN A 14 3.30 23.71 -13.88
CA ASN A 14 3.22 22.26 -13.87
C ASN A 14 4.52 21.64 -14.39
N ALA A 15 5.13 22.18 -15.46
CA ALA A 15 6.42 21.69 -15.96
C ALA A 15 7.55 21.84 -14.92
N GLN A 16 7.65 23.00 -14.26
CA GLN A 16 8.66 23.21 -13.21
C GLN A 16 8.37 22.40 -11.94
N PHE A 17 7.09 22.24 -11.58
CA PHE A 17 6.67 21.42 -10.45
C PHE A 17 6.99 19.94 -10.70
N GLN A 18 6.64 19.39 -11.87
CA GLN A 18 7.00 18.03 -12.24
C GLN A 18 8.52 17.87 -12.27
N LYS A 19 9.26 18.82 -12.85
CA LYS A 19 10.73 18.73 -12.86
C LYS A 19 11.36 18.78 -11.46
N ALA A 20 10.83 19.59 -10.55
CA ALA A 20 11.39 19.80 -9.22
C ALA A 20 10.94 18.76 -8.19
N PHE A 21 9.73 18.21 -8.35
CA PHE A 21 9.09 17.33 -7.37
C PHE A 21 8.80 15.91 -7.90
N TYR A 22 8.86 15.69 -9.21
CA TYR A 22 8.79 14.37 -9.82
C TYR A 22 10.15 14.00 -10.40
N ASP A 23 10.90 13.23 -9.62
CA ASP A 23 12.14 12.63 -10.08
C ASP A 23 11.83 11.39 -10.94
N SER A 24 12.26 11.41 -12.21
CA SER A 24 12.11 10.26 -13.11
C SER A 24 12.89 9.03 -12.64
N LEU A 25 13.86 9.19 -11.73
CA LEU A 25 14.54 8.09 -11.06
C LEU A 25 13.60 7.38 -10.07
N GLN A 26 12.67 8.09 -9.44
CA GLN A 26 11.68 7.47 -8.56
C GLN A 26 10.76 6.53 -9.35
N THR A 27 10.34 6.89 -10.57
CA THR A 27 9.52 6.04 -11.46
C THR A 27 10.09 4.63 -11.60
N ASN A 28 11.40 4.52 -11.88
CA ASN A 28 12.09 3.24 -12.01
C ASN A 28 12.20 2.48 -10.67
N ILE A 29 12.24 3.19 -9.54
CA ILE A 29 12.28 2.58 -8.20
C ILE A 29 10.92 2.01 -7.82
N TYR A 30 9.79 2.65 -8.18
CA TYR A 30 8.45 2.08 -7.96
C TYR A 30 8.29 0.72 -8.65
N GLU A 31 8.88 0.56 -9.83
CA GLU A 31 8.80 -0.69 -10.60
C GLU A 31 9.70 -1.80 -10.03
N SER A 32 10.73 -1.44 -9.25
CA SER A 32 11.68 -2.40 -8.67
C SER A 32 11.11 -3.20 -7.49
N VAL A 33 10.07 -2.67 -6.83
CA VAL A 33 9.45 -3.30 -5.67
C VAL A 33 8.25 -4.12 -6.12
N LYS A 34 8.30 -5.43 -5.88
CA LYS A 34 7.25 -6.35 -6.30
C LYS A 34 6.09 -6.36 -5.30
N TRP A 35 5.05 -5.59 -5.59
CA TRP A 35 3.80 -5.61 -4.85
C TRP A 35 2.85 -6.69 -5.38
N GLN A 36 2.25 -7.45 -4.47
CA GLN A 36 1.17 -8.39 -4.76
C GLN A 36 -0.18 -7.76 -4.47
N THR A 37 -1.20 -8.20 -5.20
CA THR A 37 -2.59 -7.85 -4.87
C THR A 37 -3.10 -8.71 -3.71
N PRO A 38 -4.17 -8.29 -3.01
CA PRO A 38 -4.76 -9.09 -1.93
C PRO A 38 -5.21 -10.46 -2.42
N ALA A 39 -5.84 -10.53 -3.60
CA ALA A 39 -6.29 -11.79 -4.19
C ALA A 39 -5.15 -12.76 -4.54
N GLN A 40 -3.96 -12.25 -4.88
CA GLN A 40 -2.78 -13.08 -5.12
C GLN A 40 -2.17 -13.60 -3.82
N PHE A 41 -2.23 -12.80 -2.76
CA PHE A 41 -1.56 -13.10 -1.50
C PHE A 41 -2.45 -13.91 -0.55
N PHE A 42 -3.69 -13.50 -0.32
CA PHE A 42 -4.63 -14.11 0.63
C PHE A 42 -5.43 -15.23 -0.04
N ILE A 43 -4.74 -16.31 -0.41
CA ILE A 43 -5.32 -17.50 -1.01
C ILE A 43 -5.41 -18.65 0.01
N LYS A 44 -6.39 -19.54 -0.17
CA LYS A 44 -6.69 -20.64 0.76
C LYS A 44 -5.49 -21.56 1.02
N ASP A 45 -4.82 -22.00 -0.05
CA ASP A 45 -3.73 -22.98 0.03
C ASP A 45 -2.36 -22.31 -0.20
N LYS A 46 -2.11 -21.18 0.47
CA LYS A 46 -0.84 -20.46 0.34
C LYS A 46 0.30 -21.33 0.89
N LYS A 47 1.34 -21.54 0.09
CA LYS A 47 2.55 -22.24 0.53
C LYS A 47 3.24 -21.46 1.66
N PRO A 48 3.83 -22.15 2.66
CA PRO A 48 4.63 -21.49 3.68
C PRO A 48 5.78 -20.70 3.05
N ASP A 49 6.00 -19.47 3.52
CA ASP A 49 7.08 -18.59 3.09
C ASP A 49 7.88 -18.12 4.31
N GLN A 50 9.21 -18.13 4.20
CA GLN A 50 10.14 -17.76 5.27
C GLN A 50 10.36 -16.25 5.41
N ASN A 51 9.83 -15.44 4.50
CA ASN A 51 9.90 -14.00 4.57
C ASN A 51 8.83 -13.46 5.52
N LYS A 52 9.12 -12.32 6.13
CA LYS A 52 8.09 -11.52 6.81
C LYS A 52 7.19 -10.88 5.77
N LYS A 53 6.03 -10.38 6.18
CA LYS A 53 5.07 -9.78 5.24
C LYS A 53 4.65 -8.40 5.69
N ILE A 54 4.50 -7.51 4.73
CA ILE A 54 3.98 -6.17 4.95
C ILE A 54 2.73 -6.00 4.11
N VAL A 55 1.63 -5.61 4.76
CA VAL A 55 0.39 -5.26 4.09
C VAL A 55 0.21 -3.75 4.21
N PHE A 56 0.26 -3.07 3.07
CA PHE A 56 0.00 -1.64 3.01
C PHE A 56 -1.47 -1.40 2.66
N ILE A 57 -2.25 -0.97 3.65
CA ILE A 57 -3.66 -0.65 3.46
C ILE A 57 -3.79 0.80 3.00
N ASN A 58 -4.39 0.98 1.82
CA ASN A 58 -4.57 2.28 1.17
C ASN A 58 -5.83 2.29 0.30
N THR A 59 -6.19 3.45 -0.23
CA THR A 59 -7.24 3.61 -1.25
C THR A 59 -6.78 4.60 -2.31
N ASP A 60 -7.36 4.51 -3.51
CA ASP A 60 -6.98 5.36 -4.63
C ASP A 60 -7.22 6.85 -4.37
N TRP A 61 -8.29 7.16 -3.64
CA TRP A 61 -8.67 8.52 -3.26
C TRP A 61 -7.89 9.06 -2.04
N CYS A 62 -7.12 8.23 -1.33
CA CYS A 62 -6.34 8.65 -0.17
C CYS A 62 -5.05 9.38 -0.58
N ASN A 63 -5.07 10.72 -0.52
CA ASN A 63 -3.91 11.56 -0.86
C ASN A 63 -2.67 11.23 0.00
N THR A 64 -2.85 11.08 1.32
CA THR A 64 -1.76 10.77 2.25
C THR A 64 -1.13 9.41 1.97
N CYS A 65 -1.92 8.43 1.54
CA CYS A 65 -1.44 7.12 1.13
C CYS A 65 -0.52 7.24 -0.09
N ARG A 66 -0.90 8.06 -1.08
CA ARG A 66 -0.04 8.36 -2.23
C ARG A 66 1.25 9.06 -1.80
N VAL A 67 1.19 10.00 -0.87
CA VAL A 67 2.40 10.67 -0.35
C VAL A 67 3.34 9.66 0.32
N MET A 68 2.84 8.80 1.20
CA MET A 68 3.64 7.77 1.86
C MET A 68 4.27 6.80 0.83
N TYR A 69 3.48 6.38 -0.15
CA TYR A 69 3.96 5.50 -1.22
C TYR A 69 5.13 6.12 -1.99
N ARG A 70 5.06 7.43 -2.28
CA ARG A 70 6.08 8.15 -3.04
C ARG A 70 7.33 8.57 -2.26
N THR A 71 7.22 8.67 -0.95
CA THR A 71 8.30 9.18 -0.10
C THR A 71 9.02 8.05 0.62
N THR A 72 8.27 7.08 1.14
CA THR A 72 8.82 5.98 1.96
C THR A 72 9.13 4.77 1.10
N PHE A 73 8.17 4.28 0.32
CA PHE A 73 8.37 3.05 -0.46
C PHE A 73 9.21 3.24 -1.73
N SER A 74 9.42 4.49 -2.14
CA SER A 74 10.32 4.86 -3.25
C SER A 74 11.73 5.21 -2.82
N ASP A 75 12.01 5.27 -1.50
CA ASP A 75 13.38 5.46 -1.03
C ASP A 75 14.20 4.21 -1.35
N THR A 76 15.37 4.38 -1.96
CA THR A 76 16.21 3.25 -2.41
C THR A 76 16.68 2.32 -1.30
N ALA A 77 16.94 2.86 -0.10
CA ALA A 77 17.37 2.05 1.03
C ALA A 77 16.20 1.25 1.59
N VAL A 78 15.02 1.88 1.69
CA VAL A 78 13.78 1.22 2.10
C VAL A 78 13.37 0.15 1.09
N SER A 79 13.29 0.47 -0.20
CA SER A 79 12.86 -0.48 -1.24
C SER A 79 13.78 -1.69 -1.35
N SER A 80 15.10 -1.50 -1.25
CA SER A 80 16.07 -2.58 -1.24
C SER A 80 15.89 -3.51 -0.03
N MET A 81 15.62 -2.94 1.14
CA MET A 81 15.38 -3.69 2.37
C MET A 81 14.05 -4.46 2.29
N LEU A 82 13.01 -3.84 1.76
CA LEU A 82 11.69 -4.46 1.56
C LEU A 82 11.78 -5.63 0.58
N SER A 83 12.33 -5.43 -0.62
CA SER A 83 12.44 -6.46 -1.66
C SER A 83 13.29 -7.67 -1.24
N LYS A 84 14.22 -7.49 -0.29
CA LYS A 84 15.10 -8.56 0.18
C LYS A 84 14.49 -9.40 1.31
N HIS A 85 13.64 -8.82 2.13
CA HIS A 85 13.24 -9.42 3.42
C HIS A 85 11.73 -9.63 3.57
N PHE A 86 10.92 -9.00 2.71
CA PHE A 86 9.47 -8.97 2.89
C PHE A 86 8.72 -9.36 1.61
N GLU A 87 7.64 -10.13 1.78
CA GLU A 87 6.55 -10.14 0.80
C GLU A 87 5.67 -8.91 1.03
N LEU A 88 5.34 -8.19 -0.04
CA LEU A 88 4.63 -6.92 0.04
C LEU A 88 3.26 -7.04 -0.59
N VAL A 89 2.24 -6.62 0.14
CA VAL A 89 0.85 -6.64 -0.32
C VAL A 89 0.33 -5.22 -0.37
N ASN A 90 -0.12 -4.82 -1.55
CA ASN A 90 -0.82 -3.56 -1.73
C ASN A 90 -2.32 -3.82 -1.59
N PHE A 91 -2.91 -3.46 -0.45
CA PHE A 91 -4.30 -3.79 -0.14
C PHE A 91 -5.20 -2.55 -0.22
N ASN A 92 -5.93 -2.44 -1.34
CA ASN A 92 -7.13 -1.61 -1.40
C ASN A 92 -8.36 -2.40 -0.87
N PRO A 93 -8.94 -2.00 0.28
CA PRO A 93 -10.05 -2.70 0.89
C PRO A 93 -11.39 -2.47 0.18
N GLU A 94 -11.45 -1.72 -0.91
CA GLU A 94 -12.65 -1.61 -1.74
C GLU A 94 -12.79 -2.79 -2.72
N THR A 95 -11.85 -3.74 -2.72
CA THR A 95 -11.97 -4.95 -3.53
C THR A 95 -13.19 -5.81 -3.12
N ASN A 96 -13.73 -6.52 -4.11
CA ASN A 96 -14.81 -7.50 -3.99
C ASN A 96 -14.29 -8.95 -3.96
N ASP A 97 -12.98 -9.15 -4.03
CA ASP A 97 -12.38 -10.49 -4.06
C ASP A 97 -12.69 -11.26 -2.78
N LYS A 98 -12.91 -12.58 -2.89
CA LYS A 98 -12.92 -13.48 -1.74
C LYS A 98 -11.49 -13.71 -1.29
N LEU A 99 -11.17 -13.38 -0.04
CA LEU A 99 -9.82 -13.47 0.50
C LEU A 99 -9.77 -14.48 1.66
N PHE A 100 -8.66 -15.21 1.77
CA PHE A 100 -8.47 -16.24 2.78
C PHE A 100 -7.33 -15.88 3.73
N PHE A 101 -7.61 -15.96 5.04
CA PHE A 101 -6.62 -15.70 6.07
C PHE A 101 -6.90 -16.56 7.31
N GLN A 102 -5.89 -17.27 7.81
CA GLN A 102 -6.00 -18.15 8.99
C GLN A 102 -7.19 -19.13 8.91
N ASP A 103 -7.29 -19.86 7.79
CA ASP A 103 -8.35 -20.83 7.50
C ASP A 103 -9.79 -20.26 7.48
N LYS A 104 -9.92 -18.94 7.42
CA LYS A 104 -11.20 -18.24 7.30
C LYS A 104 -11.30 -17.53 5.96
N GLU A 105 -12.49 -17.59 5.38
CA GLU A 105 -12.87 -16.81 4.21
C GLU A 105 -13.43 -15.46 4.67
N PHE A 106 -13.00 -14.40 4.00
CA PHE A 106 -13.43 -13.03 4.20
C PHE A 106 -13.97 -12.50 2.88
N GLU A 107 -15.08 -11.78 2.97
CA GLU A 107 -15.73 -11.16 1.83
C GLU A 107 -15.98 -9.67 2.09
N ASN A 108 -16.25 -8.94 1.03
CA ASN A 108 -16.74 -7.57 1.14
C ASN A 108 -18.27 -7.57 1.05
N ILE A 109 -18.93 -7.27 2.17
CA ILE A 109 -20.40 -7.15 2.21
C ILE A 109 -20.86 -5.84 1.55
N HIS A 110 -19.97 -4.84 1.41
CA HIS A 110 -20.27 -3.50 0.89
C HIS A 110 -21.60 -2.94 1.40
N SER A 111 -21.68 -2.72 2.71
CA SER A 111 -22.81 -2.01 3.31
C SER A 111 -22.43 -0.57 3.63
N LYS A 112 -23.43 0.29 3.82
CA LYS A 112 -23.20 1.68 4.27
C LYS A 112 -22.44 1.76 5.60
N GLU A 113 -22.59 0.72 6.43
CA GLU A 113 -21.96 0.60 7.75
C GLU A 113 -20.58 -0.06 7.68
N MET A 114 -20.35 -0.92 6.68
CA MET A 114 -19.08 -1.59 6.41
C MET A 114 -18.69 -1.42 4.93
N PRO A 115 -18.13 -0.26 4.57
CA PRO A 115 -17.77 0.05 3.18
C PRO A 115 -16.52 -0.70 2.68
N PHE A 116 -15.73 -1.24 3.62
CA PHE A 116 -14.42 -1.86 3.38
C PHE A 116 -14.44 -3.37 3.63
N HIS A 117 -13.56 -4.08 2.93
CA HIS A 117 -13.40 -5.53 2.99
C HIS A 117 -13.14 -6.01 4.43
N GLN A 118 -13.85 -7.04 4.88
CA GLN A 118 -13.80 -7.46 6.29
C GLN A 118 -12.40 -7.82 6.80
N LEU A 119 -11.58 -8.41 5.92
CA LEU A 119 -10.21 -8.80 6.24
C LEU A 119 -9.36 -7.64 6.80
N VAL A 120 -9.56 -6.39 6.34
CA VAL A 120 -8.74 -5.28 6.88
C VAL A 120 -9.05 -4.97 8.34
N TYR A 121 -10.27 -5.23 8.82
CA TYR A 121 -10.58 -5.09 10.24
C TYR A 121 -9.94 -6.20 11.08
N ALA A 122 -9.91 -7.43 10.56
CA ALA A 122 -9.22 -8.53 11.21
C ALA A 122 -7.71 -8.27 11.31
N LEU A 123 -7.10 -7.75 10.25
CA LEU A 123 -5.67 -7.42 10.22
C LEU A 123 -5.34 -6.21 11.12
N SER A 124 -6.18 -5.16 11.10
CA SER A 124 -5.97 -3.92 11.88
C SER A 124 -6.40 -4.00 13.34
N ARG A 125 -6.81 -5.18 13.84
CA ARG A 125 -7.38 -5.36 15.19
C ARG A 125 -8.56 -4.41 15.46
N ASN A 126 -9.41 -4.20 14.43
CA ASN A 126 -10.52 -3.26 14.38
C ASN A 126 -10.15 -1.77 14.47
N GLY A 127 -8.86 -1.41 14.37
CA GLY A 127 -8.35 -0.04 14.42
C GLY A 127 -7.93 0.49 13.04
N LEU A 128 -8.79 0.33 12.03
CA LEU A 128 -8.46 0.71 10.64
C LEU A 128 -8.25 2.22 10.51
N ILE A 129 -7.07 2.60 10.00
CA ILE A 129 -6.71 3.98 9.63
C ILE A 129 -6.06 4.00 8.24
N PHE A 130 -6.00 5.17 7.60
CA PHE A 130 -5.35 5.31 6.28
C PHE A 130 -4.30 6.42 6.29
N PRO A 131 -3.10 6.19 5.72
CA PRO A 131 -2.54 4.87 5.40
C PRO A 131 -2.27 4.03 6.65
N GLN A 132 -2.23 2.70 6.50
CA GLN A 132 -1.80 1.78 7.56
C GLN A 132 -0.85 0.72 7.00
N VAL A 133 0.16 0.36 7.79
CA VAL A 133 1.15 -0.66 7.45
C VAL A 133 1.06 -1.75 8.50
N ILE A 134 0.74 -2.97 8.08
CA ILE A 134 0.61 -4.12 8.97
C ILE A 134 1.79 -5.05 8.76
N PHE A 135 2.45 -5.40 9.86
CA PHE A 135 3.58 -6.32 9.88
C PHE A 135 3.12 -7.70 10.30
N MET A 136 3.42 -8.70 9.47
CA MET A 136 3.18 -10.09 9.77
C MET A 136 4.48 -10.89 9.79
N ASP A 137 4.52 -11.88 10.67
CA ASP A 137 5.63 -12.82 10.76
C ASP A 137 5.59 -13.89 9.66
N GLU A 138 6.57 -14.78 9.69
CA GLU A 138 6.72 -15.88 8.75
C GLU A 138 5.52 -16.85 8.79
N LYS A 139 4.82 -16.90 9.94
CA LYS A 139 3.64 -17.75 10.18
C LYS A 139 2.32 -17.06 9.84
N ASN A 140 2.34 -15.90 9.18
CA ASN A 140 1.15 -15.11 8.85
C ASN A 140 0.37 -14.64 10.10
N THR A 141 1.09 -14.39 11.20
CA THR A 141 0.52 -13.78 12.41
C THR A 141 0.79 -12.29 12.40
N VAL A 142 -0.22 -11.48 12.72
CA VAL A 142 -0.08 -10.02 12.83
C VAL A 142 0.74 -9.68 14.08
N VAL A 143 1.95 -9.16 13.85
CA VAL A 143 2.86 -8.70 14.89
C VAL A 143 2.46 -7.29 15.30
N ASP A 144 2.30 -6.40 14.32
CA ASP A 144 2.00 -4.98 14.52
C ASP A 144 1.03 -4.46 13.46
N ALA A 145 0.15 -3.54 13.86
CA ALA A 145 -0.92 -2.99 13.05
C ALA A 145 -1.29 -1.57 13.45
#